data_AF-A0A1H6VAC4-F1
#
_entry.id   AF-A0A1H6VAC4-F1
#
_cell.length_a   1.000
_cell.length_b   1.000
_cell.length_c   1.000
_cell.angle_alpha   90.00
_cell.angle_beta   90.00
_cell.angle_gamma   90.00
#
_symmetry.space_group_name_H-M   'P 1'
#
loop_
_entity.id
_entity.type
_entity.pdbx_description
1 polymer ?
#
loop_
_entity_poly.entity_id
_entity_poly.type
_entity_poly.pdbx_seq_one_letter_code
_entity_poly.pdbx_strand_id
1 'polypeptide(L)'
;MQLLRDCTLLRTKTKGKMRVLEFVMMGLLTLAVSAARAQNVYDVIVAGRTIGSLKVFDEKGNDDTETHRIESDFKVMFYKGSYSTQTNYVQGKLVSATCAHHVNGDLKEKTLTKTSSKTLYEVLFSGEDAEDKPSVSVNKPISSTITSLYYKEPINITEVYSERYGKMCNIRKLSEGRYGVTLPDGKEGVYSYKNGLCREVKTDLAGFKLRIVLNEGKTALR
;
A
#
# COMPACT_ATOMS: atom_id res chain seq x y z
N MET A 1 -96.94 19.79 34.81
CA MET A 1 -97.98 20.60 34.13
C MET A 1 -97.24 21.70 33.37
N GLN A 2 -97.17 21.58 32.03
CA GLN A 2 -96.78 22.60 31.04
C GLN A 2 -95.37 23.24 31.17
N LEU A 3 -94.64 23.65 30.14
CA LEU A 3 -94.69 23.58 28.67
C LEU A 3 -93.34 24.17 28.20
N LEU A 4 -92.92 23.80 26.98
CA LEU A 4 -92.20 24.60 25.96
C LEU A 4 -90.76 25.08 26.30
N ARG A 5 -89.74 24.56 25.60
CA ARG A 5 -89.19 24.98 24.28
C ARG A 5 -88.39 26.28 24.35
N ASP A 6 -87.09 26.18 24.05
CA ASP A 6 -86.36 27.03 23.10
C ASP A 6 -85.05 26.28 22.72
N CYS A 7 -84.81 25.91 21.47
CA CYS A 7 -84.42 26.69 20.29
C CYS A 7 -82.89 26.95 20.19
N THR A 8 -82.21 25.94 19.65
CA THR A 8 -81.20 25.94 18.56
C THR A 8 -79.92 26.83 18.55
N LEU A 9 -78.84 26.16 18.10
CA LEU A 9 -77.73 26.59 17.22
C LEU A 9 -76.38 27.03 17.84
N LEU A 10 -75.37 26.19 17.50
CA LEU A 10 -73.96 26.50 17.16
C LEU A 10 -73.07 26.92 18.35
N ARG A 11 -71.78 26.57 18.44
CA ARG A 11 -70.77 26.31 17.42
C ARG A 11 -69.54 25.70 18.11
N THR A 12 -68.68 25.09 17.29
CA THR A 12 -67.24 24.82 17.50
C THR A 12 -66.82 23.81 18.58
N LYS A 13 -66.43 22.63 18.08
CA LYS A 13 -65.74 21.55 18.78
C LYS A 13 -64.25 21.87 18.90
N THR A 14 -63.80 22.24 20.09
CA THR A 14 -62.38 22.28 20.47
C THR A 14 -61.91 20.84 20.68
N LYS A 15 -60.95 20.33 19.90
CA LYS A 15 -60.29 19.05 20.17
C LYS A 15 -58.94 19.31 20.83
N GLY A 16 -58.78 18.77 22.03
CA GLY A 16 -57.58 18.87 22.85
C GLY A 16 -56.52 17.82 22.56
N LYS A 17 -55.33 18.16 23.08
CA LYS A 17 -54.27 17.34 23.70
C LYS A 17 -53.99 15.93 23.15
N MET A 18 -52.75 15.73 22.69
CA MET A 18 -51.98 14.54 23.09
C MET A 18 -50.47 14.81 23.03
N ARG A 19 -49.78 14.51 24.13
CA ARG A 19 -48.31 14.45 24.29
C ARG A 19 -47.87 13.01 24.01
N VAL A 20 -46.89 12.78 23.13
CA VAL A 20 -46.00 11.59 23.02
C VAL A 20 -44.77 12.07 22.21
N LEU A 21 -43.55 12.16 22.79
CA LEU A 21 -42.45 11.17 22.69
C LEU A 21 -41.99 11.02 21.21
N GLU A 22 -40.74 11.10 20.76
CA GLU A 22 -39.46 10.64 21.33
C GLU A 22 -38.35 11.00 20.32
N PHE A 23 -37.17 11.41 20.80
CA PHE A 23 -35.84 11.29 20.20
C PHE A 23 -35.67 11.25 18.66
N VAL A 24 -35.43 12.43 18.04
CA VAL A 24 -34.65 12.50 16.80
C VAL A 24 -33.17 12.54 17.20
N MET A 25 -32.64 11.41 17.64
CA MET A 25 -31.19 11.21 17.74
C MET A 25 -30.69 11.02 16.31
N MET A 26 -30.32 12.14 15.69
CA MET A 26 -29.64 12.21 14.41
C MET A 26 -28.34 11.40 14.52
N GLY A 27 -28.41 10.11 14.18
CA GLY A 27 -27.27 9.23 14.04
C GLY A 27 -26.44 9.70 12.85
N LEU A 28 -25.53 10.64 13.10
CA LEU A 28 -24.40 10.90 12.22
C LEU A 28 -23.54 9.62 12.28
N LEU A 29 -23.83 8.69 11.37
CA LEU A 29 -22.99 7.53 11.12
C LEU A 29 -21.69 8.07 10.50
N THR A 30 -20.74 8.44 11.37
CA THR A 30 -19.40 8.79 10.96
C THR A 30 -18.79 7.55 10.32
N LEU A 31 -18.78 7.52 9.00
CA LEU A 31 -17.88 6.66 8.24
C LEU A 31 -16.47 7.05 8.68
N ALA A 32 -15.92 6.32 9.65
CA ALA A 32 -14.54 6.42 10.02
C ALA A 32 -13.73 5.94 8.81
N VAL A 33 -13.33 6.87 7.95
CA VAL A 33 -12.30 6.63 6.95
C VAL A 33 -11.03 6.32 7.73
N SER A 34 -10.73 5.04 7.91
CA SER A 34 -9.46 4.60 8.45
C SER A 34 -8.40 4.95 7.41
N ALA A 35 -7.73 6.09 7.59
CA ALA A 35 -6.54 6.39 6.83
C ALA A 35 -5.48 5.36 7.23
N ALA A 36 -5.10 4.48 6.30
CA ALA A 36 -4.06 3.49 6.52
C ALA A 36 -2.77 4.18 6.99
N ARG A 37 -2.39 3.92 8.25
CA ARG A 37 -1.17 4.47 8.83
C ARG A 37 0.02 3.64 8.35
N ALA A 38 1.12 4.32 8.03
CA ALA A 38 2.38 3.64 7.75
C ALA A 38 2.81 2.88 9.01
N GLN A 39 3.09 1.59 8.84
CA GLN A 39 3.55 0.74 9.93
C GLN A 39 5.02 1.02 10.23
N ASN A 40 5.88 0.94 9.21
CA ASN A 40 7.31 1.19 9.35
C ASN A 40 7.71 2.40 8.50
N VAL A 41 8.59 3.24 9.04
CA VAL A 41 9.16 4.38 8.32
C VAL A 41 10.67 4.26 8.33
N TYR A 42 11.29 4.45 7.18
CA TYR A 42 12.72 4.36 6.98
C TYR A 42 13.24 5.71 6.49
N ASP A 43 14.44 6.08 6.92
CA ASP A 43 15.18 7.20 6.35
C ASP A 43 15.96 6.72 5.12
N VAL A 44 15.87 7.47 4.02
CA VAL A 44 16.66 7.23 2.81
C VAL A 44 17.91 8.09 2.89
N ILE A 45 19.09 7.45 2.89
CA ILE A 45 20.37 8.07 3.19
C ILE A 45 21.33 7.90 2.00
N VAL A 46 21.94 9.00 1.58
CA VAL A 46 23.04 9.02 0.60
C VAL A 46 24.19 9.84 1.17
N ALA A 47 25.42 9.32 1.07
CA ALA A 47 26.63 9.97 1.61
C ALA A 47 26.49 10.46 3.06
N GLY A 48 25.79 9.67 3.91
CA GLY A 48 25.57 9.98 5.32
C GLY A 48 24.49 11.04 5.61
N ARG A 49 23.82 11.58 4.59
CA ARG A 49 22.73 12.55 4.75
C ARG A 49 21.39 11.91 4.45
N THR A 50 20.39 12.16 5.29
CA THR A 50 19.00 11.79 5.00
C THR A 50 18.47 12.70 3.90
N ILE A 51 18.09 12.09 2.79
CA ILE A 51 17.59 12.77 1.58
C ILE A 51 16.08 12.56 1.38
N GLY A 52 15.47 11.71 2.20
CA GLY A 52 14.08 11.32 2.03
C GLY A 52 13.63 10.27 3.03
N SER A 53 12.47 9.69 2.74
CA SER A 53 11.91 8.60 3.56
C SER A 53 11.25 7.54 2.69
N LEU A 54 11.13 6.34 3.24
CA LEU A 54 10.31 5.27 2.70
C LEU A 54 9.32 4.85 3.78
N LYS A 55 8.04 4.82 3.43
CA LYS A 55 6.93 4.41 4.28
C LYS A 55 6.41 3.06 3.81
N VAL A 56 6.17 2.18 4.77
CA VAL A 56 5.67 0.83 4.53
C VAL A 56 4.28 0.72 5.14
N PHE A 57 3.31 0.31 4.32
CA PHE A 57 1.92 0.09 4.69
C PHE A 57 1.59 -1.37 4.45
N ASP A 58 1.05 -2.03 5.46
CA ASP A 58 0.63 -3.44 5.42
C ASP A 58 -0.83 -3.50 5.86
N GLU A 59 -1.66 -4.13 5.05
CA GLU A 59 -3.09 -4.26 5.28
C GLU A 59 -3.50 -5.72 5.07
N LYS A 60 -4.05 -6.33 6.12
CA LYS A 60 -4.67 -7.65 6.03
C LYS A 60 -6.18 -7.49 5.97
N GLY A 61 -6.78 -8.00 4.91
CA GLY A 61 -8.22 -8.02 4.71
C GLY A 61 -8.85 -9.35 5.14
N ASN A 62 -10.11 -9.51 4.77
CA ASN A 62 -10.83 -10.79 4.92
C ASN A 62 -10.34 -11.80 3.88
N ASP A 63 -10.73 -13.07 4.02
CA ASP A 63 -10.50 -14.13 3.02
C ASP A 63 -9.03 -14.33 2.59
N ASP A 64 -8.10 -14.16 3.53
CA ASP A 64 -6.65 -14.30 3.30
C ASP A 64 -6.13 -13.35 2.20
N THR A 65 -6.66 -12.11 2.23
CA THR A 65 -6.19 -11.03 1.38
C THR A 65 -5.14 -10.18 2.11
N GLU A 66 -4.06 -9.86 1.41
CA GLU A 66 -2.97 -9.03 1.94
C GLU A 66 -2.61 -7.96 0.92
N THR A 67 -2.46 -6.72 1.36
CA THR A 67 -2.00 -5.59 0.55
C THR A 67 -0.74 -5.00 1.18
N HIS A 68 0.35 -5.07 0.43
CA HIS A 68 1.61 -4.44 0.79
C HIS A 68 1.83 -3.23 -0.09
N ARG A 69 2.02 -2.04 0.50
CA ARG A 69 2.34 -0.82 -0.21
C ARG A 69 3.56 -0.11 0.38
N ILE A 70 4.50 0.31 -0.47
CA ILE A 70 5.60 1.20 -0.12
C ILE A 70 5.49 2.51 -0.88
N GLU A 71 5.81 3.59 -0.19
CA GLU A 71 5.91 4.93 -0.78
C GLU A 71 7.21 5.57 -0.33
N SER A 72 8.02 6.04 -1.27
CA SER A 72 9.27 6.71 -0.97
C SER A 72 9.39 8.01 -1.74
N ASP A 73 9.74 9.07 -1.03
CA ASP A 73 10.10 10.35 -1.60
C ASP A 73 11.49 10.72 -1.14
N PHE A 74 12.33 11.17 -2.07
CA PHE A 74 13.67 11.65 -1.76
C PHE A 74 14.09 12.76 -2.72
N LYS A 75 15.03 13.59 -2.26
CA LYS A 75 15.56 14.71 -3.03
C LYS A 75 17.08 14.82 -2.86
N VAL A 76 17.79 14.83 -3.98
CA VAL A 76 19.23 15.08 -4.03
C VAL A 76 19.48 16.19 -5.05
N MET A 77 19.99 17.33 -4.61
CA MET A 77 20.23 18.49 -5.47
C MET A 77 19.00 18.85 -6.32
N PHE A 78 19.08 18.69 -7.65
CA PHE A 78 18.03 18.96 -8.63
C PHE A 78 17.18 17.73 -9.00
N TYR A 79 17.41 16.60 -8.35
CA TYR A 79 16.67 15.35 -8.55
C TYR A 79 15.67 15.16 -7.41
N LYS A 80 14.37 15.14 -7.72
CA LYS A 80 13.31 14.72 -6.81
C LYS A 80 12.72 13.40 -7.32
N GLY A 81 12.99 12.31 -6.62
CA GLY A 81 12.45 11.00 -6.93
C GLY A 81 11.25 10.66 -6.04
N SER A 82 10.25 10.03 -6.63
CA SER A 82 9.14 9.41 -5.89
C SER A 82 8.90 7.99 -6.42
N TYR A 83 8.90 7.01 -5.53
CA TYR A 83 8.57 5.62 -5.83
C TYR A 83 7.31 5.21 -5.08
N SER A 84 6.39 4.56 -5.77
CA SER A 84 5.23 3.91 -5.16
C SER A 84 5.13 2.50 -5.68
N THR A 85 4.96 1.53 -4.79
CA THR A 85 4.65 0.16 -5.16
C THR A 85 3.52 -0.37 -4.30
N GLN A 86 2.56 -1.05 -4.91
CA GLN A 86 1.49 -1.77 -4.23
C GLN A 86 1.38 -3.18 -4.81
N THR A 87 1.31 -4.18 -3.94
CA THR A 87 1.10 -5.58 -4.29
C THR A 87 -0.08 -6.14 -3.51
N ASN A 88 -1.00 -6.78 -4.21
CA ASN A 88 -2.21 -7.37 -3.63
C ASN A 88 -2.16 -8.88 -3.79
N TYR A 89 -2.41 -9.60 -2.70
CA TYR A 89 -2.38 -11.05 -2.60
C TYR A 89 -3.75 -11.59 -2.20
N VAL A 90 -4.03 -12.80 -2.67
CA VAL A 90 -5.15 -13.62 -2.22
C VAL A 90 -4.59 -15.02 -2.00
N GLN A 91 -4.79 -15.58 -0.80
CA GLN A 91 -4.32 -16.92 -0.46
C GLN A 91 -2.81 -17.11 -0.69
N GLY A 92 -2.01 -16.11 -0.30
CA GLY A 92 -0.56 -16.09 -0.46
C GLY A 92 -0.06 -16.03 -1.91
N LYS A 93 -0.93 -15.79 -2.90
CA LYS A 93 -0.57 -15.62 -4.31
C LYS A 93 -0.83 -14.19 -4.75
N LEU A 94 0.12 -13.62 -5.49
CA LEU A 94 -0.04 -12.31 -6.10
C LEU A 94 -1.25 -12.34 -7.03
N VAL A 95 -2.09 -11.32 -6.95
CA VAL A 95 -3.18 -11.04 -7.90
C VAL A 95 -2.83 -9.84 -8.77
N SER A 96 -2.24 -8.81 -8.16
CA SER A 96 -1.75 -7.65 -8.90
C SER A 96 -0.58 -6.97 -8.20
N ALA A 97 0.27 -6.32 -8.99
CA ALA A 97 1.31 -5.42 -8.52
C ALA A 97 1.35 -4.18 -9.40
N THR A 98 1.49 -3.00 -8.82
CA THR A 98 1.78 -1.76 -9.53
C THR A 98 3.03 -1.14 -8.93
N CYS A 99 4.01 -0.82 -9.76
CA CYS A 99 5.21 -0.06 -9.38
C CYS A 99 5.27 1.19 -10.25
N ALA A 100 5.53 2.36 -9.66
CA ALA A 100 5.66 3.63 -10.35
C ALA A 100 6.85 4.42 -9.81
N HIS A 101 7.61 5.03 -10.72
CA HIS A 101 8.73 5.91 -10.44
C HIS A 101 8.50 7.24 -11.15
N HIS A 102 8.50 8.31 -10.37
CA HIS A 102 8.44 9.68 -10.85
C HIS A 102 9.75 10.40 -10.58
N VAL A 103 10.18 11.21 -11.54
CA VAL A 103 11.34 12.09 -11.40
C VAL A 103 10.91 13.51 -11.72
N ASN A 104 11.11 14.42 -10.78
CA ASN A 104 10.73 15.83 -10.90
C ASN A 104 9.25 16.06 -11.25
N GLY A 105 8.38 15.08 -10.96
CA GLY A 105 6.94 15.12 -11.24
C GLY A 105 6.52 14.25 -12.42
N ASP A 106 7.46 13.93 -13.32
CA ASP A 106 7.16 13.18 -14.54
C ASP A 106 7.21 11.67 -14.28
N LEU A 107 6.27 10.93 -14.87
CA LEU A 107 6.24 9.47 -14.79
C LEU A 107 7.31 8.86 -15.70
N LYS A 108 8.42 8.44 -15.12
CA LYS A 108 9.53 7.80 -15.85
C LYS A 108 9.28 6.34 -16.11
N GLU A 109 8.84 5.59 -15.10
CA GLU A 109 8.57 4.16 -15.23
C GLU A 109 7.30 3.78 -14.47
N LYS A 110 6.47 2.95 -15.08
CA LYS A 110 5.36 2.25 -14.45
C LYS A 110 5.34 0.82 -14.94
N THR A 111 5.15 -0.11 -14.00
CA THR A 111 4.95 -1.53 -14.29
C THR A 111 3.66 -1.98 -13.63
N LEU A 112 2.80 -2.66 -14.39
CA LEU A 112 1.58 -3.30 -13.91
C LEU A 112 1.69 -4.79 -14.15
N THR A 113 1.60 -5.57 -13.08
CA THR A 113 1.45 -7.03 -13.13
C THR A 113 0.04 -7.38 -12.71
N LYS A 114 -0.63 -8.25 -13.47
CA LYS A 114 -1.97 -8.75 -13.14
C LYS A 114 -2.09 -10.21 -13.54
N THR A 115 -2.99 -10.93 -12.87
CA THR A 115 -3.35 -12.28 -13.30
C THR A 115 -3.87 -12.30 -14.73
N SER A 116 -3.59 -13.39 -15.44
CA SER A 116 -4.04 -13.60 -16.82
C SER A 116 -4.67 -14.99 -16.95
N SER A 117 -5.52 -15.18 -17.95
CA SER A 117 -6.13 -16.49 -18.25
C SER A 117 -5.27 -17.31 -19.20
N LYS A 118 -4.43 -16.66 -20.03
CA LYS A 118 -3.54 -17.33 -20.99
C LYS A 118 -2.20 -17.74 -20.38
N THR A 119 -1.76 -16.97 -19.39
CA THR A 119 -0.50 -17.10 -18.66
C THR A 119 -0.82 -16.84 -17.19
N LEU A 120 0.01 -17.26 -16.23
CA LEU A 120 -0.33 -16.96 -14.82
C LEU A 120 -0.39 -15.45 -14.57
N TYR A 121 0.51 -14.68 -15.19
CA TYR A 121 0.55 -13.22 -15.10
C TYR A 121 0.91 -12.55 -16.42
N GLU A 122 0.30 -11.38 -16.65
CA GLU A 122 0.68 -10.41 -17.68
C GLU A 122 1.34 -9.19 -17.02
N VAL A 123 2.46 -8.75 -17.59
CA VAL A 123 3.22 -7.57 -17.16
C VAL A 123 3.20 -6.52 -18.28
N LEU A 124 2.77 -5.32 -17.93
CA LEU A 124 2.68 -4.16 -18.81
C LEU A 124 3.61 -3.06 -18.30
N PHE A 125 4.32 -2.42 -19.22
CA PHE A 125 5.22 -1.32 -18.93
C PHE A 125 4.69 -0.03 -19.57
N SER A 126 4.86 1.10 -18.90
CA SER A 126 4.53 2.43 -19.43
C SER A 126 5.35 3.52 -18.73
N GLY A 127 5.29 4.75 -19.23
CA GLY A 127 6.15 5.86 -18.82
C GLY A 127 7.28 6.11 -19.82
N GLU A 128 7.95 7.25 -19.68
CA GLU A 128 8.94 7.76 -20.63
C GLU A 128 10.08 6.76 -20.91
N ASP A 129 10.57 6.05 -19.88
CA ASP A 129 11.67 5.08 -20.00
C ASP A 129 11.18 3.67 -20.38
N ALA A 130 9.91 3.54 -20.80
CA ALA A 130 9.24 2.27 -21.01
C ALA A 130 8.37 2.21 -22.28
N GLU A 131 8.35 3.26 -23.12
CA GLU A 131 7.50 3.35 -24.31
C GLU A 131 7.66 2.14 -25.26
N ASP A 132 8.90 1.64 -25.41
CA ASP A 132 9.21 0.53 -26.32
C ASP A 132 9.31 -0.85 -25.63
N LYS A 133 9.03 -0.94 -24.32
CA LYS A 133 9.15 -2.21 -23.60
C LYS A 133 7.96 -3.12 -23.94
N PRO A 134 8.19 -4.30 -24.54
CA PRO A 134 7.10 -5.23 -24.83
C PRO A 134 6.48 -5.75 -23.53
N SER A 135 5.20 -6.14 -23.60
CA SER A 135 4.59 -6.87 -22.50
C SER A 135 5.30 -8.20 -22.27
N VAL A 136 5.33 -8.64 -21.01
CA VAL A 136 5.99 -9.87 -20.60
C VAL A 136 4.99 -10.77 -19.91
N SER A 137 5.12 -12.08 -20.11
CA SER A 137 4.34 -13.08 -19.40
C SER A 137 5.17 -13.78 -18.34
N VAL A 138 4.58 -14.02 -17.17
CA VAL A 138 5.20 -14.82 -16.11
C VAL A 138 4.33 -16.05 -15.87
N ASN A 139 4.90 -17.24 -16.10
CA ASN A 139 4.21 -18.52 -16.01
C ASN A 139 4.56 -19.29 -14.72
N LYS A 140 4.92 -18.58 -13.65
CA LYS A 140 5.22 -19.14 -12.33
C LYS A 140 4.38 -18.41 -11.27
N PRO A 141 3.82 -19.12 -10.26
CA PRO A 141 3.16 -18.46 -9.13
C PRO A 141 4.10 -17.50 -8.41
N ILE A 142 3.61 -16.31 -8.07
CA ILE A 142 4.36 -15.30 -7.31
C ILE A 142 3.79 -15.26 -5.89
N SER A 143 4.60 -15.60 -4.89
CA SER A 143 4.22 -15.60 -3.47
C SER A 143 5.01 -14.61 -2.62
N SER A 144 6.07 -14.01 -3.18
CA SER A 144 6.92 -13.02 -2.51
C SER A 144 7.49 -12.06 -3.55
N THR A 145 7.60 -10.79 -3.20
CA THR A 145 8.06 -9.72 -4.09
C THR A 145 9.19 -8.91 -3.44
N ILE A 146 9.78 -7.93 -4.14
CA ILE A 146 10.75 -7.03 -3.52
C ILE A 146 10.07 -6.21 -2.41
N THR A 147 8.82 -5.81 -2.61
CA THR A 147 8.05 -5.09 -1.59
C THR A 147 7.89 -5.94 -0.33
N SER A 148 7.54 -7.23 -0.42
CA SER A 148 7.33 -8.11 0.75
C SER A 148 8.57 -8.23 1.66
N LEU A 149 9.78 -7.98 1.13
CA LEU A 149 11.02 -7.98 1.91
C LEU A 149 11.06 -6.89 3.00
N TYR A 150 10.29 -5.81 2.87
CA TYR A 150 10.16 -4.80 3.93
C TYR A 150 9.24 -5.23 5.08
N TYR A 151 8.45 -6.28 4.88
CA TYR A 151 7.40 -6.75 5.79
C TYR A 151 7.84 -7.99 6.55
N LYS A 152 8.48 -8.92 5.85
CA LYS A 152 8.82 -10.24 6.35
C LYS A 152 10.21 -10.64 5.91
N GLU A 153 10.95 -11.22 6.84
CA GLU A 153 12.22 -11.85 6.55
C GLU A 153 12.05 -13.06 5.60
N PRO A 154 12.83 -13.14 4.51
CA PRO A 154 12.68 -14.15 3.47
C PRO A 154 13.32 -15.50 3.87
N ILE A 155 12.79 -16.13 4.91
CA ILE A 155 13.27 -17.43 5.39
C ILE A 155 12.83 -18.54 4.42
N ASN A 156 13.78 -19.38 4.01
CA ASN A 156 13.55 -20.55 3.14
C ASN A 156 12.93 -20.24 1.77
N ILE A 157 13.16 -19.04 1.22
CA ILE A 157 12.82 -18.71 -0.18
C ILE A 157 14.08 -18.41 -0.98
N THR A 158 14.08 -18.76 -2.26
CA THR A 158 15.24 -18.60 -3.16
C THR A 158 15.01 -17.58 -4.26
N GLU A 159 13.77 -17.14 -4.45
CA GLU A 159 13.43 -16.12 -5.44
C GLU A 159 12.36 -15.16 -4.90
N VAL A 160 12.40 -13.92 -5.37
CA VAL A 160 11.39 -12.88 -5.15
C VAL A 160 11.07 -12.20 -6.47
N TYR A 161 9.83 -11.78 -6.66
CA TYR A 161 9.43 -11.07 -7.86
C TYR A 161 9.76 -9.58 -7.76
N SER A 162 10.43 -9.03 -8.78
CA SER A 162 10.66 -7.59 -8.88
C SER A 162 9.55 -6.92 -9.66
N GLU A 163 8.74 -6.13 -8.96
CA GLU A 163 7.62 -5.35 -9.49
C GLU A 163 8.10 -4.33 -10.52
N ARG A 164 9.29 -3.75 -10.36
CA ARG A 164 9.88 -2.80 -11.32
C ARG A 164 10.26 -3.43 -12.66
N TYR A 165 10.78 -4.66 -12.63
CA TYR A 165 11.38 -5.31 -13.82
C TYR A 165 10.46 -6.36 -14.44
N GLY A 166 9.39 -6.74 -13.76
CA GLY A 166 8.49 -7.78 -14.24
C GLY A 166 9.07 -9.19 -14.17
N LYS A 167 10.08 -9.45 -13.34
CA LYS A 167 10.90 -10.68 -13.38
C LYS A 167 11.14 -11.27 -11.99
N MET A 168 11.24 -12.60 -11.93
CA MET A 168 11.76 -13.29 -10.74
C MET A 168 13.26 -13.00 -10.59
N CYS A 169 13.67 -12.67 -9.38
CA CYS A 169 15.03 -12.34 -8.99
C CYS A 169 15.51 -13.33 -7.95
N ASN A 170 16.74 -13.82 -8.10
CA ASN A 170 17.33 -14.73 -7.13
C ASN A 170 17.62 -13.99 -5.82
N ILE A 171 17.25 -14.61 -4.70
CA ILE A 171 17.62 -14.19 -3.36
C ILE A 171 18.51 -15.25 -2.72
N ARG A 172 19.60 -14.82 -2.08
CA ARG A 172 20.53 -15.69 -1.38
C ARG A 172 20.81 -15.19 0.02
N LYS A 173 20.89 -16.11 0.98
CA LYS A 173 21.33 -15.80 2.35
C LYS A 173 22.84 -15.53 2.32
N LEU A 174 23.24 -14.35 2.77
CA LEU A 174 24.65 -13.93 2.85
C LEU A 174 25.24 -14.29 4.22
N SER A 175 24.43 -14.11 5.27
CA SER A 175 24.72 -14.50 6.65
C SER A 175 23.41 -14.54 7.44
N GLU A 176 23.48 -14.80 8.75
CA GLU A 176 22.30 -14.72 9.60
C GLU A 176 21.64 -13.33 9.52
N GLY A 177 20.32 -13.31 9.32
CA GLY A 177 19.54 -12.09 9.11
C GLY A 177 19.94 -11.23 7.91
N ARG A 178 20.72 -11.71 6.94
CA ARG A 178 21.18 -10.90 5.79
C ARG A 178 21.01 -11.62 4.48
N TYR A 179 20.39 -10.94 3.52
CA TYR A 179 20.00 -11.52 2.22
C TYR A 179 20.36 -10.57 1.09
N GLY A 180 20.90 -11.12 0.01
CA GLY A 180 21.22 -10.41 -1.23
C GLY A 180 20.27 -10.79 -2.33
N VAL A 181 19.75 -9.79 -3.06
CA VAL A 181 18.88 -9.96 -4.23
C VAL A 181 19.61 -9.42 -5.46
N THR A 182 19.81 -10.28 -6.45
CA THR A 182 20.40 -9.87 -7.74
C THR A 182 19.30 -9.37 -8.66
N LEU A 183 19.39 -8.10 -9.05
CA LEU A 183 18.42 -7.45 -9.93
C LEU A 183 18.78 -7.68 -11.42
N PRO A 184 17.81 -7.56 -12.34
CA PRO A 184 18.04 -7.77 -13.77
C PRO A 184 19.03 -6.80 -14.42
N ASP A 185 19.31 -5.65 -13.80
CA ASP A 185 20.33 -4.70 -14.27
C ASP A 185 21.75 -5.03 -13.76
N GLY A 186 21.91 -6.19 -13.11
CA GLY A 186 23.19 -6.67 -12.55
C GLY A 186 23.53 -6.08 -11.19
N LYS A 187 22.74 -5.13 -10.67
CA LYS A 187 22.93 -4.57 -9.34
C LYS A 187 22.40 -5.49 -8.26
N GLU A 188 22.80 -5.21 -7.02
CA GLU A 188 22.41 -5.99 -5.87
C GLU A 188 21.71 -5.14 -4.81
N GLY A 189 20.56 -5.61 -4.34
CA GLY A 189 19.92 -5.13 -3.11
C GLY A 189 20.28 -6.03 -1.93
N VAL A 190 20.81 -5.46 -0.85
CA VAL A 190 21.13 -6.21 0.39
C VAL A 190 20.17 -5.80 1.50
N TYR A 191 19.46 -6.78 2.05
CA TYR A 191 18.46 -6.61 3.11
C TYR A 191 19.00 -7.20 4.41
N SER A 192 18.95 -6.41 5.49
CA SER A 192 19.40 -6.80 6.82
C SER A 192 18.24 -6.77 7.81
N TYR A 193 18.09 -7.83 8.59
CA TYR A 193 16.98 -8.08 9.50
C TYR A 193 17.49 -8.25 10.93
N LYS A 194 16.62 -7.91 11.89
CA LYS A 194 16.81 -8.23 13.31
C LYS A 194 15.45 -8.62 13.89
N ASN A 195 15.35 -9.86 14.39
CA ASN A 195 14.12 -10.46 14.90
C ASN A 195 12.97 -10.43 13.86
N GLY A 196 13.25 -10.80 12.60
CA GLY A 196 12.26 -10.79 11.52
C GLY A 196 11.93 -9.42 10.92
N LEU A 197 12.36 -8.32 11.55
CA LEU A 197 12.10 -6.96 11.08
C LEU A 197 13.24 -6.45 10.20
N CYS A 198 12.92 -5.95 9.01
CA CYS A 198 13.87 -5.30 8.11
C CYS A 198 14.41 -4.03 8.77
N ARG A 199 15.72 -3.94 8.96
CA ARG A 199 16.41 -2.82 9.62
C ARG A 199 17.13 -1.93 8.64
N GLU A 200 17.68 -2.50 7.59
CA GLU A 200 18.44 -1.77 6.60
C GLU A 200 18.36 -2.43 5.24
N VAL A 201 18.19 -1.61 4.19
CA VAL A 201 18.36 -2.01 2.80
C VAL A 201 19.49 -1.18 2.20
N LYS A 202 20.44 -1.85 1.54
CA LYS A 202 21.49 -1.20 0.73
C LYS A 202 21.24 -1.51 -0.73
N THR A 203 21.19 -0.48 -1.56
CA THR A 203 20.92 -0.62 -2.99
C THR A 203 21.53 0.54 -3.75
N ASP A 204 21.45 0.49 -5.07
CA ASP A 204 21.97 1.49 -5.97
C ASP A 204 20.83 2.13 -6.78
N LEU A 205 20.81 3.45 -6.85
CA LEU A 205 19.84 4.19 -7.65
C LEU A 205 20.52 5.38 -8.33
N ALA A 206 20.39 5.46 -9.66
CA ALA A 206 20.99 6.50 -10.49
C ALA A 206 22.50 6.73 -10.20
N GLY A 207 23.24 5.65 -9.91
CA GLY A 207 24.67 5.70 -9.59
C GLY A 207 25.00 6.07 -8.13
N PHE A 208 24.00 6.38 -7.31
CA PHE A 208 24.17 6.60 -5.88
C PHE A 208 23.98 5.31 -5.09
N LYS A 209 24.86 5.08 -4.11
CA LYS A 209 24.66 4.06 -3.08
C LYS A 209 23.67 4.59 -2.04
N LEU A 210 22.53 3.93 -1.94
CA LEU A 210 21.47 4.24 -0.99
C LEU A 210 21.57 3.31 0.22
N ARG A 211 21.32 3.88 1.40
CA ARG A 211 20.99 3.14 2.61
C ARG A 211 19.59 3.55 3.04
N ILE A 212 18.70 2.58 3.17
CA ILE A 212 17.33 2.79 3.62
C ILE A 212 17.25 2.15 5.01
N VAL A 213 17.20 2.97 6.06
CA VAL A 213 17.39 2.52 7.45
C VAL A 213 16.13 2.75 8.23
N LEU A 214 15.66 1.73 8.97
CA LEU A 214 14.45 1.82 9.78
C LEU A 214 14.60 2.94 10.83
N ASN A 215 13.61 3.83 10.87
CA ASN A 215 13.53 4.90 11.84
C ASN A 215 12.54 4.51 12.95
N GLU A 216 13.07 4.05 14.09
CA GLU A 216 12.25 3.58 15.22
C GLU A 216 11.38 4.68 15.84
N GLY A 217 11.81 5.96 15.78
CA GLY A 217 11.05 7.08 16.33
C GLY A 217 9.85 7.53 15.48
N LYS A 218 9.80 7.16 14.20
CA LYS A 218 8.69 7.47 13.27
C LYS A 218 7.84 6.25 12.91
N THR A 219 8.31 5.06 13.28
CA THR A 219 7.61 3.79 13.07
C THR A 219 6.50 3.67 14.12
N ALA A 220 5.31 3.23 13.70
CA ALA A 220 4.24 2.99 14.64
C ALA A 220 4.69 1.89 15.60
N LEU A 221 4.59 2.14 16.92
CA LEU A 221 4.86 1.11 17.92
C LEU A 221 3.89 -0.05 17.67
N ARG A 222 4.46 -1.25 17.46
CA ARG A 222 3.71 -2.51 17.38
C ARG A 222 3.37 -3.02 18.78
#